data_AF-A0A816HB24-F1
#
_entry.id   AF-A0A816HB24-F1
#
_cell.length_a   1.000
_cell.length_b   1.000
_cell.length_c   1.000
_cell.angle_alpha   90.00
_cell.angle_beta   90.00
_cell.angle_gamma   90.00
#
_symmetry.space_group_name_H-M   'P 1'
#
loop_
_entity.id
_entity.type
_entity.pdbx_description
1 polymer ?
#
loop_
_entity_poly.entity_id
_entity_poly.type
_entity_poly.pdbx_seq_one_letter_code
_entity_poly.pdbx_strand_id
1 'polypeptide(L)'
;CGQSGLQRGDFDDHMNKICPKMEILCSSADIQCSWKGQREQLDEHLSTCAFNSLRYVIIPLVTENSEFKEQIIEMKDQIDELRNDSQQLRERTNRLAIQADTYQRENQRLQEQIVQLQLQPLRKLYR
;
A
#
# COMPACT_ATOMS: atom_id res chain seq x y z
N CYS A 1 -7.75 -37.25 -31.06
CA CYS A 1 -6.47 -37.86 -31.52
C CYS A 1 -6.65 -39.21 -32.23
N GLY A 2 -7.78 -39.92 -32.09
CA GLY A 2 -7.96 -41.26 -32.66
C GLY A 2 -7.47 -42.41 -31.76
N GLN A 3 -7.01 -42.10 -30.55
CA GLN A 3 -6.59 -43.09 -29.56
C GLN A 3 -7.79 -43.84 -29.00
N SER A 4 -7.76 -45.17 -29.12
CA SER A 4 -8.78 -46.09 -28.61
C SER A 4 -8.28 -46.82 -27.37
N GLY A 5 -9.20 -47.30 -26.53
CA GLY A 5 -8.86 -48.06 -25.31
C GLY A 5 -8.47 -47.22 -24.10
N LEU A 6 -8.79 -45.92 -24.10
CA LEU A 6 -8.67 -45.07 -22.92
C LEU A 6 -9.67 -45.54 -21.85
N GLN A 7 -9.20 -45.77 -20.62
CA GLN A 7 -10.12 -45.99 -19.50
C GLN A 7 -10.93 -44.71 -19.28
N ARG A 8 -12.19 -44.87 -18.86
CA ARG A 8 -13.10 -43.74 -18.61
C ARG A 8 -12.49 -42.70 -17.65
N GLY A 9 -11.72 -43.14 -16.65
CA GLY A 9 -11.04 -42.25 -15.70
C GLY A 9 -9.86 -41.47 -16.30
N ASP A 10 -9.22 -42.00 -17.34
CA ASP A 10 -8.03 -41.41 -17.97
C ASP A 10 -8.38 -40.47 -19.14
N PHE A 11 -9.65 -40.37 -19.50
CA PHE A 11 -10.09 -39.58 -20.64
C PHE A 11 -9.84 -38.08 -20.42
N ASP A 12 -10.17 -37.56 -19.25
CA ASP A 12 -9.95 -36.14 -18.92
C ASP A 12 -8.47 -35.81 -18.83
N ASP A 13 -7.68 -36.70 -18.21
CA ASP A 13 -6.23 -36.54 -18.15
C ASP A 13 -5.61 -36.60 -19.55
N HIS A 14 -6.08 -37.51 -20.40
CA HIS A 14 -5.68 -37.55 -21.79
C HIS A 14 -5.99 -36.24 -22.51
N MET A 15 -7.23 -35.75 -22.45
CA MET A 15 -7.63 -34.53 -23.15
C MET A 15 -6.80 -33.31 -22.69
N ASN A 16 -6.62 -33.15 -21.39
CA ASN A 16 -6.03 -31.94 -20.83
C ASN A 16 -4.50 -31.95 -20.79
N LYS A 17 -3.85 -33.13 -20.73
CA LYS A 17 -2.41 -33.23 -20.51
C LYS A 17 -1.65 -33.88 -21.67
N ILE A 18 -2.29 -34.79 -22.43
CA ILE A 18 -1.56 -35.73 -23.30
C ILE A 18 -1.97 -35.60 -24.79
N CYS A 19 -3.24 -35.28 -25.08
CA CYS A 19 -3.79 -35.34 -26.42
C CYS A 19 -3.04 -34.39 -27.39
N PRO A 20 -2.39 -34.92 -28.45
CA PRO A 20 -1.58 -34.11 -29.38
C PRO A 20 -2.43 -33.17 -30.24
N LYS A 21 -3.67 -33.59 -30.55
CA LYS A 21 -4.62 -32.82 -31.36
C LYS A 21 -5.47 -31.84 -30.55
N MET A 22 -5.23 -31.72 -29.25
CA MET A 22 -5.95 -30.75 -28.42
C MET A 22 -5.47 -29.34 -28.78
N GLU A 23 -6.41 -28.43 -29.05
CA GLU A 23 -6.09 -27.02 -29.20
C GLU A 23 -5.72 -26.44 -27.83
N ILE A 24 -4.52 -25.87 -27.74
CA ILE A 24 -3.98 -25.26 -26.53
C ILE A 24 -3.44 -23.86 -26.84
N LEU A 25 -3.33 -23.04 -25.80
CA LEU A 25 -2.69 -21.73 -25.88
C LEU A 25 -1.18 -21.85 -25.69
N CYS A 26 -0.43 -20.85 -26.17
CA CYS A 26 0.97 -20.70 -25.83
C CYS A 26 1.14 -20.53 -24.30
N SER A 27 2.25 -21.04 -23.75
CA SER A 27 2.65 -20.81 -22.35
C SER A 27 2.81 -19.32 -22.01
N SER A 28 3.06 -18.48 -23.03
CA SER A 28 3.21 -17.03 -22.92
C SER A 28 1.93 -16.25 -23.24
N ALA A 29 0.77 -16.90 -23.21
CA ALA A 29 -0.52 -16.22 -23.43
C ALA A 29 -0.85 -15.19 -22.34
N ASP A 30 -0.37 -15.42 -21.10
CA ASP A 30 -0.43 -14.48 -19.99
C ASP A 30 0.30 -13.16 -20.26
N ILE A 31 1.35 -13.20 -21.08
CA ILE A 31 2.11 -12.03 -21.56
C ILE A 31 1.75 -11.67 -23.01
N GLN A 32 0.51 -11.95 -23.42
CA GLN A 32 -0.10 -11.51 -24.69
C GLN A 32 0.35 -12.26 -25.95
N CYS A 33 0.95 -13.45 -25.84
CA CYS A 33 1.11 -14.30 -27.01
C CYS A 33 -0.28 -14.76 -27.51
N SER A 34 -0.64 -14.40 -28.75
CA SER A 34 -1.93 -14.74 -29.34
C SER A 34 -1.98 -16.12 -29.99
N TRP A 35 -0.89 -16.90 -29.92
CA TRP A 35 -0.82 -18.20 -30.55
C TRP A 35 -1.72 -19.21 -29.83
N LYS A 36 -2.50 -19.93 -30.64
CA LYS A 36 -3.28 -21.09 -30.26
C LYS A 36 -3.20 -22.11 -31.38
N GLY A 37 -3.06 -23.38 -31.03
CA GLY A 37 -2.83 -24.44 -32.02
C GLY A 37 -2.87 -25.82 -31.38
N GLN A 38 -2.62 -26.84 -32.18
CA GLN A 38 -2.58 -28.21 -31.64
C GLN A 38 -1.36 -28.39 -30.74
N ARG A 39 -1.49 -29.19 -29.67
CA ARG A 39 -0.39 -29.48 -28.75
C ARG A 39 0.88 -29.96 -29.45
N GLU A 40 0.75 -30.76 -30.50
CA GLU A 40 1.89 -31.23 -31.30
C GLU A 40 2.65 -30.11 -32.03
N GLN A 41 2.01 -28.97 -32.28
CA GLN A 41 2.60 -27.79 -32.92
C GLN A 41 3.22 -26.81 -31.91
N LEU A 42 3.03 -27.05 -30.60
CA LEU A 42 3.49 -26.14 -29.55
C LEU A 42 5.01 -26.01 -29.54
N ASP A 43 5.75 -27.11 -29.66
CA ASP A 43 7.21 -27.07 -29.56
C ASP A 43 7.85 -26.28 -30.71
N GLU A 44 7.32 -26.44 -31.92
CA GLU A 44 7.73 -25.64 -33.09
C GLU A 44 7.44 -24.15 -32.85
N HIS A 45 6.25 -23.83 -32.35
CA HIS A 45 5.91 -22.46 -31.98
C HIS A 45 6.85 -21.91 -30.89
N LEU A 46 7.11 -22.65 -29.81
CA LEU A 46 7.96 -22.19 -28.70
C LEU A 46 9.39 -21.87 -29.13
N SER A 47 9.90 -22.55 -30.17
CA SER A 47 11.22 -22.29 -30.74
C SER A 47 11.33 -20.93 -31.47
N THR A 48 10.21 -20.37 -31.91
CA THR A 48 10.13 -19.09 -32.64
C THR A 48 9.34 -18.00 -31.91
N CYS A 49 8.71 -18.36 -30.78
CA CYS A 49 7.87 -17.47 -30.00
C CYS A 49 8.72 -16.41 -29.29
N ALA A 50 8.69 -15.18 -29.79
CA ALA A 50 9.36 -14.04 -29.19
C ALA A 50 8.97 -13.84 -27.71
N PHE A 51 7.69 -14.06 -27.36
CA PHE A 51 7.21 -13.91 -25.99
C PHE A 51 7.78 -14.99 -25.05
N ASN A 52 7.97 -16.21 -25.54
CA ASN A 52 8.59 -17.28 -24.75
C ASN A 52 10.05 -16.93 -24.40
N SER A 53 10.81 -16.39 -25.36
CA SER A 53 12.18 -15.92 -25.12
C SER A 53 12.22 -14.73 -24.16
N LEU A 54 11.27 -13.81 -24.25
CA LEU A 54 11.20 -12.62 -23.40
C LEU A 54 10.65 -12.90 -21.99
N ARG A 55 10.03 -14.07 -21.77
CA ARG A 55 9.35 -14.41 -20.52
C ARG A 55 10.24 -14.24 -19.29
N TYR A 56 11.50 -14.66 -19.38
CA TYR A 56 12.47 -14.57 -18.29
C TYR A 56 12.77 -13.13 -17.86
N VAL A 57 12.55 -12.16 -18.74
CA VAL A 57 12.73 -10.73 -18.46
C VAL A 57 11.41 -10.09 -18.06
N ILE A 58 10.32 -10.42 -18.75
CA ILE A 58 9.01 -9.81 -18.52
C ILE A 58 8.41 -10.20 -17.16
N ILE A 59 8.49 -11.48 -16.77
CA ILE A 59 7.86 -11.93 -15.52
C ILE A 59 8.45 -11.21 -14.30
N PRO A 60 9.79 -11.14 -14.10
CA PRO A 60 10.35 -10.36 -13.00
C PRO A 60 9.94 -8.89 -13.02
N LEU A 61 9.92 -8.25 -14.19
CA LEU A 61 9.52 -6.84 -14.32
C LEU A 61 8.05 -6.61 -13.96
N VAL A 62 7.16 -7.54 -14.32
CA VAL A 62 5.74 -7.47 -13.94
C VAL A 62 5.58 -7.63 -12.44
N THR A 63 6.30 -8.58 -11.83
CA THR A 63 6.29 -8.80 -10.37
C THR A 63 6.81 -7.58 -9.62
N GLU A 64 7.97 -7.04 -10.01
CA GLU A 64 8.56 -5.85 -9.40
C GLU A 64 7.63 -4.64 -9.55
N ASN A 65 6.95 -4.49 -10.70
CA ASN A 65 5.97 -3.42 -10.92
C ASN A 65 4.72 -3.59 -10.03
N SER A 66 4.25 -4.82 -9.77
CA SER A 66 3.18 -5.03 -8.78
C SER A 66 3.63 -4.66 -7.37
N GLU A 67 4.85 -5.05 -6.96
CA GLU A 67 5.40 -4.71 -5.65
C GLU A 67 5.57 -3.19 -5.48
N PHE A 68 6.08 -2.49 -6.51
CA PHE A 68 6.18 -1.03 -6.46
C PHE A 68 4.82 -0.34 -6.39
N LYS A 69 3.78 -0.88 -7.05
CA LYS A 69 2.42 -0.35 -6.92
C LYS A 69 1.89 -0.48 -5.50
N GLU A 70 2.15 -1.61 -4.84
CA GLU A 70 1.77 -1.82 -3.45
C GLU A 70 2.50 -0.85 -2.52
N GLN A 71 3.82 -0.67 -2.70
CA GLN A 71 4.61 0.31 -1.94
C GLN A 71 4.10 1.75 -2.13
N ILE A 72 3.66 2.13 -3.33
CA ILE A 72 3.08 3.46 -3.59
C ILE A 72 1.78 3.66 -2.80
N ILE A 73 0.96 2.61 -2.64
CA ILE A 73 -0.28 2.69 -1.86
C ILE A 73 0.07 2.87 -0.39
N GLU A 74 0.97 2.05 0.14
CA GLU A 74 1.39 2.15 1.55
C GLU A 74 2.01 3.52 1.88
N MET A 75 2.88 4.04 1.00
CA MET A 75 3.47 5.37 1.19
C MET A 75 2.42 6.49 1.17
N LYS A 76 1.34 6.36 0.39
CA LYS A 76 0.24 7.35 0.40
C LYS A 76 -0.51 7.33 1.71
N ASP A 77 -0.80 6.14 2.24
CA ASP A 77 -1.47 5.99 3.53
C ASP A 77 -0.63 6.61 4.65
N GLN A 78 0.69 6.34 4.66
CA GLN A 78 1.63 6.95 5.59
C GLN A 78 1.67 8.49 5.49
N ILE A 79 1.61 9.05 4.28
CA ILE A 79 1.55 10.51 4.07
C ILE A 79 0.28 11.09 4.67
N ASP A 80 -0.87 10.43 4.50
CA ASP A 80 -2.15 10.90 5.01
C ASP A 80 -2.22 10.80 6.55
N GLU A 81 -1.67 9.74 7.15
CA GLU A 81 -1.50 9.64 8.60
C GLU A 81 -0.62 10.76 9.16
N LEU A 82 0.57 10.96 8.58
CA LEU A 82 1.49 12.02 9.02
C LEU A 82 0.89 13.42 8.89
N ARG A 83 0.06 13.66 7.87
CA ARG A 83 -0.67 14.92 7.70
C ARG A 83 -1.69 15.12 8.82
N ASN A 84 -2.46 14.09 9.16
CA ASN A 84 -3.43 14.14 10.24
C ASN A 84 -2.74 14.40 11.59
N ASP A 85 -1.66 13.68 11.87
CA ASP A 85 -0.87 13.88 13.09
C ASP A 85 -0.29 15.29 13.16
N SER A 86 0.25 15.80 12.05
CA SER A 86 0.75 17.17 12.00
C SER A 86 -0.36 18.20 12.26
N GLN A 87 -1.59 17.96 11.82
CA GLN A 87 -2.72 18.84 12.09
C GLN A 87 -3.10 18.80 13.58
N GLN A 88 -3.23 17.60 14.16
CA GLN A 88 -3.56 17.43 15.57
C GLN A 88 -2.51 18.07 16.49
N LEU A 89 -1.22 17.92 16.17
CA LEU A 89 -0.15 18.56 16.92
C LEU A 89 -0.22 20.09 16.85
N ARG A 90 -0.56 20.67 15.69
CA ARG A 90 -0.76 22.13 15.56
C ARG A 90 -1.93 22.60 16.42
N GLU A 91 -3.05 21.90 16.40
CA GLU A 91 -4.22 22.24 17.22
C GLU A 91 -3.90 22.15 18.71
N ARG A 92 -3.19 21.09 19.14
CA ARG A 92 -2.74 20.94 20.52
C ARG A 92 -1.79 22.06 20.94
N THR A 93 -0.86 22.44 20.08
CA THR A 93 0.08 23.55 20.31
C THR A 93 -0.68 24.86 20.52
N ASN A 94 -1.66 25.15 19.67
CA ASN A 94 -2.50 26.34 19.81
C ASN A 94 -3.28 26.36 21.12
N ARG A 95 -3.86 25.23 21.55
CA ARG A 95 -4.58 25.12 22.83
C ARG A 95 -3.65 25.39 24.02
N LEU A 96 -2.46 24.81 24.00
CA LEU A 96 -1.45 25.02 25.05
C LEU A 96 -0.99 26.48 25.12
N ALA A 97 -0.83 27.15 23.97
CA ALA A 97 -0.48 28.57 23.93
C ALA A 97 -1.56 29.43 24.60
N ILE A 98 -2.84 29.20 24.27
CA ILE A 98 -3.98 29.91 24.90
C ILE A 98 -4.03 29.67 26.41
N GLN A 99 -3.77 28.42 26.84
CA GLN A 99 -3.77 28.06 28.25
C GLN A 99 -2.61 28.73 29.00
N ALA A 100 -1.42 28.78 28.41
CA ALA A 100 -0.26 29.46 28.97
C ALA A 100 -0.53 30.97 29.18
N ASP A 101 -1.11 31.63 28.19
CA ASP A 101 -1.53 33.03 28.28
C ASP A 101 -2.53 33.26 29.41
N THR A 102 -3.47 32.34 29.59
CA THR A 102 -4.48 32.40 30.65
C THR A 102 -3.83 32.33 32.03
N TYR A 103 -2.95 31.33 32.24
CA TYR A 103 -2.23 31.21 33.51
C TYR A 103 -1.28 32.36 33.77
N GLN A 104 -0.67 32.93 32.72
CA GLN A 104 0.17 34.12 32.86
C GLN A 104 -0.62 35.31 33.40
N ARG A 105 -1.82 35.56 32.85
CA ARG A 105 -2.72 36.63 33.33
C ARG A 105 -3.20 36.39 34.76
N GLU A 106 -3.53 35.16 35.10
CA GLU A 106 -3.98 34.81 36.45
C GLU A 106 -2.87 34.98 37.48
N ASN A 107 -1.65 34.53 37.16
CA ASN A 107 -0.48 34.78 37.99
C ASN A 107 -0.22 36.27 38.21
N GLN A 108 -0.35 37.09 37.16
CA GLN A 108 -0.19 38.54 37.29
C GLN A 108 -1.23 39.13 38.25
N ARG A 109 -2.51 38.72 38.14
CA ARG A 109 -3.57 39.15 39.07
C ARG A 109 -3.30 38.73 40.51
N LEU A 110 -2.86 37.50 40.72
CA LEU A 110 -2.52 37.00 42.05
C LEU A 110 -1.33 37.76 42.65
N GLN A 111 -0.31 38.07 41.85
CA GLN A 111 0.82 38.90 42.28
C GLN A 111 0.35 40.30 42.71
N GLU A 112 -0.52 40.95 41.93
CA GLU A 112 -1.09 42.25 42.28
C GLU A 112 -1.88 42.17 43.60
N GLN A 113 -2.69 41.13 43.81
CA GLN A 113 -3.42 40.91 45.06
C GLN A 113 -2.48 40.73 46.26
N ILE A 114 -1.40 39.95 46.10
CA ILE A 114 -0.39 39.76 47.15
C ILE A 114 0.24 41.10 47.54
N VAL A 115 0.63 41.93 46.57
CA VAL A 115 1.21 43.26 46.83
C VAL A 115 0.23 44.14 47.60
N GLN A 116 -1.05 44.16 47.21
CA GLN A 116 -2.07 44.95 47.92
C GLN A 116 -2.23 44.50 49.39
N LEU A 117 -2.27 43.20 49.64
CA LEU A 117 -2.36 42.65 51.00
C LEU A 117 -1.11 42.97 51.84
N GLN A 118 0.08 42.95 51.24
CA GLN A 118 1.33 43.32 51.92
C GLN A 118 1.40 44.81 52.29
N LEU A 119 0.71 45.71 51.58
CA LEU A 119 0.68 47.15 51.85
C LEU A 119 -0.38 47.57 52.89
N GLN A 120 -1.35 46.72 53.20
CA GLN A 120 -2.42 47.02 54.18
C GLN A 120 -1.94 47.29 55.62
N PRO A 121 -0.90 46.61 56.18
CA PRO A 121 -0.41 46.88 57.53
C PRO A 121 0.17 48.28 57.69
N LEU A 122 0.84 48.82 56.66
CA LEU A 122 1.49 50.14 56.68
C LEU A 122 0.48 51.29 56.70
N ARG A 123 -0.70 51.11 56.10
CA ARG A 123 -1.75 52.15 56.05
C ARG A 123 -2.50 52.34 57.37
N LYS A 124 -2.48 51.34 58.26
CA LYS A 124 -3.14 51.40 59.58
C LYS A 124 -2.29 52.08 60.66
N LEU A 125 -0.98 52.25 60.43
CA LEU A 125 -0.04 52.89 61.36
C LEU A 125 0.12 54.41 61.19
N TYR A 126 -0.44 54.98 60.11
CA TYR A 126 -0.37 56.42 59.79
C TYR A 126 -1.73 57.16 59.97
N ARG A 127 -2.65 56.60 60.75
CA ARG A 127 -3.91 57.26 61.16
C ARG A 127 -3.95 57.48 62.65
#